data_AF-A0A3P3ZR02-F1
#
_entry.id   AF-A0A3P3ZR02-F1
#
_cell.length_a   1.000
_cell.length_b   1.000
_cell.length_c   1.000
_cell.angle_alpha   90.00
_cell.angle_beta   90.00
_cell.angle_gamma   90.00
#
_symmetry.space_group_name_H-M   'P 1'
#
loop_
_entity.id
_entity.type
_entity.pdbx_description
1 polymer ?
#
loop_
_entity_poly.entity_id
_entity_poly.type
_entity_poly.pdbx_seq_one_letter_code
_entity_poly.pdbx_strand_id
1 'polypeptide(L)'
;MCLAGFPPKFVFAYEPPRLTTDNVLENLLDAHGVQSILTRNGNDIITQAPSWMRQTERLKLIGTALYPFDNLADHYISNVIKSIRALDTPL
;
A
#
# COMPACT_ATOMS: atom_id res chain seq x y z
N MET A 1 0.00 9.69 -11.69
CA MET A 1 0.18 9.41 -13.13
C MET A 1 -1.18 9.58 -13.80
N CYS A 2 -1.43 10.72 -14.46
CA CYS A 2 -2.65 10.95 -15.24
C CYS A 2 -2.29 10.91 -16.73
N LEU A 3 -3.01 10.12 -17.52
CA LEU A 3 -2.95 10.20 -18.97
C LEU A 3 -3.94 11.28 -19.41
N ALA A 4 -3.42 12.38 -19.97
CA ALA A 4 -4.19 13.40 -20.66
C ALA A 4 -5.41 13.97 -19.89
N GLY A 5 -5.27 14.22 -18.58
CA GLY A 5 -6.33 14.83 -17.77
C GLY A 5 -7.43 13.86 -17.30
N PHE A 6 -7.35 12.58 -17.65
CA PHE A 6 -8.25 11.57 -17.12
C PHE A 6 -7.65 10.94 -15.85
N PRO A 7 -8.40 10.90 -14.73
CA PRO A 7 -7.95 10.23 -13.53
C PRO A 7 -7.83 8.71 -13.80
N PRO A 8 -6.82 8.03 -13.23
CA PRO A 8 -6.73 6.58 -13.32
C PRO A 8 -7.94 5.92 -12.65
N LYS A 9 -8.39 4.77 -13.14
CA LYS A 9 -9.45 4.01 -12.45
C LYS A 9 -8.96 3.35 -11.16
N PHE A 10 -7.70 2.90 -11.18
CA PHE A 10 -7.10 2.17 -10.07
C PHE A 10 -5.67 2.65 -9.83
N VAL A 11 -5.28 2.73 -8.56
CA VAL A 11 -3.90 2.94 -8.13
C VAL A 11 -3.52 1.75 -7.25
N PHE A 12 -2.51 1.00 -7.67
CA PHE A 12 -1.92 -0.07 -6.88
C PHE A 12 -0.59 0.42 -6.32
N ALA A 13 -0.45 0.38 -5.00
CA ALA A 13 0.81 0.65 -4.35
C ALA A 13 1.19 -0.52 -3.44
N TYR A 14 2.40 -1.02 -3.66
CA TYR A 14 2.97 -2.10 -2.89
C TYR A 14 3.92 -1.50 -1.88
N GLU A 15 3.58 -1.65 -0.60
CA GLU A 15 4.36 -1.14 0.52
C GLU A 15 4.69 0.37 0.45
N PRO A 16 3.72 1.24 0.10
CA PRO A 16 4.00 2.65 -0.02
C PRO A 16 4.34 3.24 1.36
N PRO A 17 5.35 4.13 1.46
CA PRO A 17 5.47 5.01 2.61
C PRO A 17 4.26 5.97 2.66
N ARG A 18 4.07 6.63 3.80
CA ARG A 18 3.10 7.70 3.96
C ARG A 18 3.49 8.87 3.07
N LEU A 19 2.54 9.36 2.27
CA LEU A 19 2.79 10.39 1.25
C LEU A 19 2.33 11.79 1.65
N THR A 20 1.31 11.87 2.50
CA THR A 20 0.68 13.14 2.91
C THR A 20 0.40 13.13 4.41
N THR A 21 0.35 14.32 5.00
CA THR A 21 0.02 14.55 6.41
C THR A 21 -1.47 14.77 6.68
N ASP A 22 -2.25 14.93 5.61
CA ASP A 22 -3.68 15.20 5.61
C ASP A 22 -4.41 14.24 4.67
N ASN A 23 -5.72 14.37 4.57
CA ASN A 23 -6.55 13.55 3.70
C ASN A 23 -6.85 14.20 2.34
N VAL A 24 -6.15 15.28 1.95
CA VAL A 24 -6.49 16.03 0.72
C VAL A 24 -6.28 15.17 -0.53
N LEU A 25 -5.21 14.38 -0.57
CA LEU A 25 -4.94 13.47 -1.69
C LEU A 25 -5.99 12.36 -1.78
N GLU A 26 -6.33 11.72 -0.66
CA GLU A 26 -7.36 10.68 -0.58
C GLU A 26 -8.71 11.23 -1.05
N ASN A 27 -9.14 12.37 -0.49
CA ASN A 27 -10.40 13.03 -0.88
C ASN A 27 -10.42 13.40 -2.36
N LEU A 28 -9.29 13.84 -2.93
CA LEU A 28 -9.19 14.15 -4.35
C LEU A 28 -9.36 12.89 -5.22
N LEU A 29 -8.68 11.80 -4.86
CA LEU A 29 -8.79 10.53 -5.58
C LEU A 29 -10.22 9.97 -5.50
N ASP A 30 -10.82 10.01 -4.31
CA ASP A 30 -12.20 9.58 -4.08
C ASP A 30 -13.21 10.42 -4.87
N ALA A 31 -13.05 11.76 -4.89
CA ALA A 31 -13.90 12.66 -5.65
C ALA A 31 -13.86 12.40 -7.17
N HIS A 32 -12.78 11.78 -7.66
CA HIS A 32 -12.60 11.38 -9.04
C HIS A 32 -12.89 9.88 -9.29
N GLY A 33 -13.42 9.16 -8.30
CA GLY A 33 -13.77 7.74 -8.42
C GLY A 33 -12.57 6.82 -8.61
N VAL A 34 -11.39 7.26 -8.18
CA VAL A 34 -10.15 6.47 -8.26
C VAL A 34 -10.12 5.48 -7.10
N GLN A 35 -10.02 4.19 -7.40
CA GLN A 35 -9.86 3.17 -6.35
C GLN A 35 -8.38 2.97 -6.02
N SER A 36 -8.00 3.20 -4.76
CA SER A 36 -6.65 2.94 -4.27
C SER A 36 -6.59 1.57 -3.57
N ILE A 37 -5.59 0.76 -3.94
CA ILE A 37 -5.26 -0.51 -3.30
C ILE A 37 -3.81 -0.43 -2.86
N LEU A 38 -3.65 -0.17 -1.57
CA LEU A 38 -2.35 -0.03 -0.92
C LEU A 38 -2.13 -1.26 -0.08
N THR A 39 -0.97 -1.90 -0.20
CA THR A 39 -0.72 -3.16 0.48
C THR A 39 0.43 -3.07 1.46
N ARG A 40 0.38 -3.89 2.51
CA ARG A 40 1.48 -4.13 3.44
C ARG A 40 1.72 -5.63 3.53
N ASN A 41 2.92 -6.07 3.20
CA ASN A 41 3.31 -7.46 3.39
C ASN A 41 3.84 -7.65 4.82
N GLY A 42 3.32 -8.66 5.52
CA GLY A 42 3.79 -8.98 6.87
C GLY A 42 3.84 -7.77 7.81
N ASN A 43 4.98 -7.57 8.46
CA ASN A 43 5.27 -6.45 9.35
C ASN A 43 6.23 -5.42 8.70
N ASP A 44 6.11 -5.16 7.39
CA ASP A 44 6.95 -4.15 6.73
C ASP A 44 6.81 -2.76 7.40
N ILE A 45 7.93 -2.23 7.89
CA ILE A 45 8.01 -0.95 8.59
C ILE A 45 7.97 0.26 7.65
N ILE A 46 8.30 0.12 6.36
CA ILE A 46 8.34 1.24 5.41
C ILE A 46 6.96 1.88 5.25
N THR A 47 5.90 1.07 5.31
CA THR A 47 4.52 1.57 5.29
C THR A 47 4.16 2.51 6.43
N GLN A 48 4.97 2.54 7.50
CA GLN A 48 4.83 3.45 8.62
C GLN A 48 5.75 4.68 8.53
N ALA A 49 6.60 4.77 7.50
CA ALA A 49 7.52 5.88 7.32
C ALA A 49 6.86 7.03 6.53
N PRO A 50 7.12 8.30 6.89
CA PRO A 50 7.74 8.73 8.14
C PRO A 50 6.79 8.58 9.33
N SER A 51 7.35 8.21 10.49
CA SER A 51 6.59 7.82 11.68
C SER A 51 5.71 8.93 12.26
N TRP A 52 6.05 10.20 12.00
CA TRP A 52 5.32 11.38 12.48
C TRP A 52 4.11 11.76 11.61
N MET A 53 3.97 11.21 10.40
CA MET A 53 2.77 11.40 9.59
C MET A 53 1.67 10.46 10.04
N ARG A 54 0.41 10.88 10.03
CA ARG A 54 -0.69 9.94 10.27
C ARG A 54 -0.88 9.07 9.04
N GLN A 55 -1.07 7.77 9.23
CA GLN A 55 -1.57 6.89 8.20
C GLN A 55 -3.02 7.30 7.89
N THR A 56 -3.26 7.92 6.75
CA THR A 56 -4.61 8.33 6.33
C THR A 56 -5.33 7.20 5.62
N GLU A 57 -4.60 6.45 4.78
CA GLU A 57 -5.18 5.41 3.94
C GLU A 57 -5.13 4.00 4.60
N ARG A 58 -6.17 3.19 4.35
CA ARG A 58 -6.27 1.82 4.87
C ARG A 58 -5.43 0.85 4.03
N LEU A 59 -4.37 0.30 4.63
CA LEU A 59 -3.55 -0.75 4.02
C LEU A 59 -4.28 -2.10 4.00
N LYS A 60 -4.24 -2.78 2.86
CA LYS A 60 -4.60 -4.20 2.71
C LYS A 60 -3.41 -5.06 3.11
N LEU A 61 -3.58 -5.80 4.20
CA LEU A 61 -2.56 -6.73 4.67
C LEU A 61 -2.49 -7.94 3.72
N ILE A 62 -1.27 -8.31 3.34
CA ILE A 62 -0.97 -9.47 2.50
C ILE A 62 0.17 -10.29 3.11
N GLY A 63 0.25 -11.57 2.74
CA GLY A 63 1.35 -12.43 3.15
C GLY A 63 1.41 -12.74 4.64
N THR A 64 2.51 -13.38 5.03
CA THR A 64 2.83 -13.70 6.42
C THR A 64 4.11 -12.98 6.80
N ALA A 65 4.13 -12.35 7.98
CA ALA A 65 5.32 -11.68 8.49
C ALA A 65 6.47 -12.67 8.70
N LEU A 66 7.67 -12.30 8.28
CA LEU A 66 8.88 -13.07 8.55
C LEU A 66 9.24 -13.09 10.04
N TYR A 67 8.89 -12.01 10.75
CA TYR A 67 9.17 -11.82 12.16
C TYR A 67 7.95 -11.28 12.90
N PRO A 68 7.80 -11.52 14.22
CA PRO A 68 6.68 -11.00 15.01
C PRO A 68 6.81 -9.51 15.37
N PHE A 69 7.68 -8.77 14.69
CA PHE A 69 7.94 -7.34 14.91
C PHE A 69 8.16 -6.60 13.58
N ASP A 70 8.03 -5.27 13.61
CA ASP A 70 8.25 -4.40 12.45
C ASP A 70 9.67 -4.53 11.91
N ASN A 71 9.81 -4.77 10.61
CA ASN A 71 11.10 -5.08 10.00
C ASN A 71 11.18 -4.65 8.53
N LEU A 72 12.40 -4.51 8.00
CA LEU A 72 12.65 -4.20 6.59
C LEU A 72 12.70 -5.44 5.70
N ALA A 73 12.82 -6.64 6.28
CA ALA A 73 12.91 -7.87 5.49
C ALA A 73 11.58 -8.19 4.79
N ASP A 74 10.46 -7.84 5.42
CA ASP A 74 9.15 -7.98 4.80
C ASP A 74 9.00 -7.05 3.56
N HIS A 75 9.77 -5.95 3.48
CA HIS A 75 9.78 -4.97 2.37
C HIS A 75 10.46 -5.48 1.08
N TYR A 76 11.11 -6.65 1.11
CA TYR A 76 11.71 -7.16 -0.11
C TYR A 76 10.63 -7.47 -1.15
N ILE A 77 10.73 -6.84 -2.33
CA ILE A 77 9.74 -7.00 -3.41
C ILE A 77 9.48 -8.46 -3.80
N SER A 78 10.46 -9.35 -3.62
CA SER A 78 10.30 -10.79 -3.81
C SER A 78 9.26 -11.41 -2.87
N ASN A 79 9.19 -10.96 -1.61
CA ASN A 79 8.20 -11.39 -0.62
C ASN A 79 6.82 -10.85 -0.99
N VAL A 80 6.73 -9.59 -1.40
CA VAL A 80 5.48 -8.98 -1.87
C VAL A 80 4.91 -9.75 -3.07
N ILE A 81 5.74 -10.05 -4.08
CA ILE A 81 5.32 -10.83 -5.25
C ILE A 81 4.86 -12.23 -4.84
N LYS A 82 5.56 -12.89 -3.92
CA LYS A 82 5.15 -14.20 -3.39
C LYS A 82 3.78 -14.13 -2.73
N SER A 83 3.55 -13.10 -1.92
CA SER A 83 2.29 -12.89 -1.21
C SER A 83 1.13 -12.57 -2.15
N ILE A 84 1.36 -11.77 -3.20
CA ILE A 84 0.35 -11.49 -4.23
C ILE A 84 -0.05 -12.77 -4.97
N ARG A 85 0.94 -13.57 -5.41
CA ARG A 85 0.66 -14.85 -6.10
C ARG A 85 -0.14 -15.82 -5.24
N ALA A 86 0.05 -15.79 -3.92
CA ALA A 86 -0.72 -16.61 -3.00
C ALA A 86 -2.21 -16.20 -2.93
N LEU A 87 -2.54 -14.94 -3.22
CA LEU A 87 -3.94 -14.46 -3.29
C LEU A 87 -4.66 -14.97 -4.54
N ASP A 88 -3.92 -15.28 -5.61
CA ASP A 88 -4.46 -15.79 -6.88
C ASP A 88 -4.70 -17.30 -6.86
N THR A 89 -4.25 -18.00 -5.81
CA THR A 89 -4.44 -19.45 -5.68
C THR A 89 -5.77 -19.72 -4.95
N PRO A 90 -6.74 -20.41 -5.57
CA PRO A 90 -7.97 -20.78 -4.86
C PRO A 90 -7.64 -21.70 -3.67
N LEU A 91 -8.29 -21.44 -2.54
CA LEU A 91 -8.23 -22.30 -1.34
C LEU A 91 -8.72 -23.72 -1.63
#